data_AF-A0A7V2QM29-F1
#
_entry.id   AF-A0A7V2QM29-F1
#
_cell.length_a   1.000
_cell.length_b   1.000
_cell.length_c   1.000
_cell.angle_alpha   90.00
_cell.angle_beta   90.00
_cell.angle_gamma   90.00
#
_symmetry.space_group_name_H-M   'P 1'
#
loop_
_entity.id
_entity.type
_entity.pdbx_description
1 polymer ?
#
loop_
_entity_poly.entity_id
_entity_poly.type
_entity_poly.pdbx_seq_one_letter_code
_entity_poly.pdbx_strand_id
1 'polypeptide(L)'
;MAISRDNKAVFLDRDGVINELVYHQEQEIIDSPFTPAQFRLLPDVGEAIKKLQETGYKVILVSNQPSLAKGTISENVFAAVRSKMAKELAKSGVSLDGEYYCFHHPEGKIKKFTTNCECRKPKPGMLLQAAEEMSLDLSRAWMVGDNLSDIKAGKSAGTKTILLGRMKCELCRLMDEEDSRPDTIVPNLIEAVRFITDAGD
;
A
#
# COMPACT_ATOMS: atom_id res chain seq x y z
N MET A 1 22.55 -19.53 -5.89
CA MET A 1 22.50 -18.09 -6.15
C MET A 1 22.62 -17.38 -4.81
N ALA A 2 23.60 -16.52 -4.64
CA ALA A 2 23.74 -15.77 -3.39
C ALA A 2 22.59 -14.77 -3.30
N ILE A 3 21.77 -14.86 -2.25
CA ILE A 3 20.81 -13.81 -1.89
C ILE A 3 21.66 -12.57 -1.64
N SER A 4 21.57 -11.58 -2.53
CA SER A 4 22.17 -10.26 -2.30
C SER A 4 21.62 -9.76 -0.97
N ARG A 5 22.49 -9.56 0.02
CA ARG A 5 22.08 -9.13 1.37
C ARG A 5 21.40 -7.76 1.37
N ASP A 6 21.38 -7.01 0.27
CA ASP A 6 20.94 -5.61 0.19
C ASP A 6 19.60 -5.35 -0.50
N ASN A 7 18.79 -6.38 -0.78
CA ASN A 7 17.47 -6.18 -1.40
C ASN A 7 16.39 -5.75 -0.39
N LYS A 8 16.58 -4.55 0.17
CA LYS A 8 15.59 -3.88 1.04
C LYS A 8 14.47 -3.27 0.21
N ALA A 9 13.25 -3.26 0.76
CA ALA A 9 12.08 -2.74 0.08
C ALA A 9 11.17 -1.93 1.02
N VAL A 10 10.41 -1.02 0.43
CA VAL A 10 9.28 -0.36 1.08
C VAL A 10 8.03 -0.68 0.28
N PHE A 11 7.12 -1.40 0.91
CA PHE A 11 5.78 -1.66 0.43
C PHE A 11 4.86 -0.50 0.83
N LEU A 12 4.15 0.04 -0.14
CA LEU A 12 3.20 1.14 0.05
C LEU A 12 1.78 0.65 -0.29
N ASP A 13 0.79 0.97 0.55
CA ASP A 13 -0.58 0.97 0.06
C ASP A 13 -0.80 2.11 -0.94
N ARG A 14 -1.93 2.08 -1.66
CA ARG A 14 -2.26 3.07 -2.67
C ARG A 14 -3.18 4.17 -2.13
N ASP A 15 -4.38 3.79 -1.73
CA ASP A 15 -5.42 4.72 -1.32
C ASP A 15 -5.15 5.16 0.12
N GLY A 16 -5.13 6.47 0.39
CA GLY A 16 -4.75 7.03 1.70
C GLY A 16 -3.23 7.16 1.95
N VAL A 17 -2.40 6.57 1.09
CA VAL A 17 -0.93 6.61 1.20
C VAL A 17 -0.26 7.29 0.00
N ILE A 18 -0.56 6.84 -1.23
CA ILE A 18 -0.09 7.43 -2.48
C ILE A 18 -1.10 8.44 -3.04
N ASN A 19 -2.39 8.11 -2.96
CA ASN A 19 -3.46 8.99 -3.44
C ASN A 19 -4.50 9.31 -2.37
N GLU A 20 -5.17 10.44 -2.57
CA GLU A 20 -6.30 10.84 -1.74
C GLU A 20 -7.46 9.84 -1.83
N LEU A 21 -8.14 9.63 -0.71
CA LEU A 21 -9.45 8.99 -0.69
C LEU A 21 -10.52 9.96 -1.20
N VAL A 22 -11.59 9.41 -1.79
CA VAL A 22 -12.65 10.17 -2.46
C VAL A 22 -13.97 9.94 -1.75
N TYR A 23 -14.69 11.02 -1.43
CA TYR A 23 -16.07 10.92 -0.95
C TYR A 23 -17.03 10.73 -2.13
N HIS A 24 -17.72 9.60 -2.15
CA HIS A 24 -18.70 9.22 -3.17
C HIS A 24 -20.10 9.53 -2.66
N GLN A 25 -20.63 10.70 -3.01
CA GLN A 25 -21.91 11.23 -2.51
C GLN A 25 -23.10 10.26 -2.68
N GLU A 26 -23.19 9.57 -3.82
CA GLU A 26 -24.29 8.65 -4.12
C GLU A 26 -24.36 7.45 -3.18
N GLN A 27 -23.20 7.07 -2.61
CA GLN A 27 -23.07 5.90 -1.73
C GLN A 27 -22.83 6.33 -0.27
N GLU A 28 -22.62 7.63 -0.02
CA GLU A 28 -22.22 8.20 1.27
C GLU A 28 -21.00 7.50 1.89
N ILE A 29 -20.05 7.08 1.04
CA ILE A 29 -18.81 6.40 1.47
C ILE A 29 -17.56 7.19 1.10
N ILE A 30 -16.48 6.95 1.84
CA ILE A 30 -15.13 7.33 1.47
C ILE A 30 -14.42 6.07 0.94
N ASP A 31 -13.95 6.10 -0.30
CA ASP A 31 -13.30 4.95 -0.95
C ASP A 31 -12.22 5.44 -1.95
N SER A 32 -11.53 4.49 -2.57
CA SER A 32 -10.67 4.67 -3.73
C SER A 32 -11.33 5.46 -4.88
N PRO A 33 -10.54 6.10 -5.77
CA PRO A 33 -11.07 6.76 -6.96
C PRO A 33 -11.83 5.80 -7.88
N PHE A 34 -13.05 6.17 -8.28
CA PHE A 34 -13.86 5.42 -9.26
C PHE A 34 -13.68 5.92 -10.69
N THR A 35 -12.92 6.99 -10.88
CA THR A 35 -12.55 7.51 -12.20
C THR A 35 -11.11 8.06 -12.19
N PRO A 36 -10.43 8.12 -13.35
CA PRO A 36 -9.10 8.76 -13.43
C PRO A 36 -9.11 10.24 -13.06
N ALA A 37 -10.24 10.94 -13.27
CA ALA A 37 -10.38 12.35 -12.93
C ALA A 37 -10.39 12.59 -11.41
N GLN A 38 -10.83 11.61 -10.62
CA GLN A 38 -10.82 11.68 -9.15
C GLN A 38 -9.43 11.36 -8.56
N PHE A 39 -8.54 10.72 -9.31
CA PHE A 39 -7.20 10.40 -8.82
C PHE A 39 -6.37 11.67 -8.57
N ARG A 40 -5.88 11.83 -7.34
CA ARG A 40 -4.98 12.90 -6.90
C ARG A 40 -3.88 12.30 -6.05
N LEU A 41 -2.62 12.58 -6.41
CA LEU A 41 -1.50 12.22 -5.54
C LEU A 41 -1.59 13.04 -4.26
N LEU A 42 -1.30 12.39 -3.13
CA LEU A 42 -1.09 13.11 -1.88
C LEU A 42 0.17 13.99 -1.99
N PRO A 43 0.25 15.07 -1.18
CA PRO A 43 1.45 15.91 -1.12
C PRO A 43 2.72 15.10 -0.85
N ASP A 44 3.83 15.54 -1.43
CA ASP A 44 5.18 15.02 -1.20
C ASP A 44 5.41 13.54 -1.55
N VAL A 45 4.42 12.83 -2.09
CA VAL A 45 4.55 11.40 -2.45
C VAL A 45 5.69 11.15 -3.45
N GLY A 46 5.79 12.00 -4.48
CA GLY A 46 6.88 11.91 -5.45
C GLY A 46 8.26 12.10 -4.83
N GLU A 47 8.40 13.07 -3.92
CA GLU A 47 9.64 13.31 -3.17
C GLU A 47 9.97 12.14 -2.24
N ALA A 48 8.98 11.64 -1.51
CA ALA A 48 9.12 10.53 -0.58
C ALA A 48 9.60 9.26 -1.30
N ILE A 49 8.97 8.90 -2.42
CA ILE A 49 9.39 7.75 -3.25
C ILE A 49 10.81 7.96 -3.77
N LYS A 50 11.13 9.17 -4.25
CA LYS A 50 12.47 9.49 -4.76
C LYS A 50 13.54 9.26 -3.69
N LYS A 51 13.32 9.77 -2.47
CA LYS A 51 14.26 9.62 -1.36
C LYS A 51 14.46 8.15 -0.95
N LEU A 52 13.41 7.33 -0.99
CA LEU A 52 13.54 5.89 -0.77
C LEU A 52 14.42 5.22 -1.83
N GLN A 53 14.23 5.58 -3.10
CA GLN A 53 15.01 5.03 -4.21
C GLN A 53 16.48 5.46 -4.14
N GLU A 54 16.75 6.73 -3.82
CA GLU A 54 18.10 7.27 -3.65
C GLU A 54 18.86 6.59 -2.49
N THR A 55 18.15 6.08 -1.49
CA THR A 55 18.73 5.31 -0.38
C THR A 55 18.80 3.82 -0.67
N GLY A 56 18.46 3.37 -1.89
CA GLY A 56 18.59 1.99 -2.34
C GLY A 56 17.44 1.07 -1.95
N TYR A 57 16.30 1.60 -1.52
CA TYR A 57 15.09 0.78 -1.36
C TYR A 57 14.38 0.58 -2.69
N LYS A 58 13.91 -0.65 -2.93
CA LYS A 58 12.86 -0.90 -3.93
C LYS A 58 11.53 -0.40 -3.40
N VAL A 59 10.78 0.35 -4.19
CA VAL A 59 9.48 0.90 -3.79
C VAL A 59 8.38 0.16 -4.53
N ILE A 60 7.55 -0.57 -3.78
CA ILE A 60 6.59 -1.53 -4.33
C ILE A 60 5.20 -1.18 -3.83
N LEU A 61 4.21 -1.12 -4.72
CA LEU A 61 2.82 -0.93 -4.33
C LEU A 61 2.16 -2.27 -4.05
N VAL A 62 1.41 -2.36 -2.95
CA VAL A 62 0.58 -3.52 -2.58
C VAL A 62 -0.81 -3.03 -2.15
N SER A 63 -1.84 -3.22 -2.99
CA SER A 63 -3.14 -2.58 -2.76
C SER A 63 -4.34 -3.52 -2.91
N ASN A 64 -5.27 -3.42 -1.95
CA ASN A 64 -6.57 -4.07 -2.06
C ASN A 64 -7.48 -3.23 -2.95
N GLN A 65 -7.99 -3.80 -4.05
CA GLN A 65 -8.87 -3.14 -5.01
C GLN A 65 -10.19 -3.91 -5.19
N PRO A 66 -11.00 -4.06 -4.11
CA PRO A 66 -12.24 -4.83 -4.16
C PRO A 66 -13.31 -4.21 -5.05
N SER A 67 -13.14 -2.97 -5.50
CA SER A 67 -14.08 -2.25 -6.37
C SER A 67 -14.40 -3.03 -7.65
N LEU A 68 -13.46 -3.84 -8.16
CA LEU A 68 -13.71 -4.77 -9.26
C LEU A 68 -14.62 -5.94 -8.85
N ALA A 69 -14.37 -6.58 -7.71
CA ALA A 69 -15.27 -7.62 -7.19
C ALA A 69 -16.66 -7.08 -6.84
N LYS A 70 -16.75 -5.87 -6.27
CA LYS A 70 -18.00 -5.19 -5.94
C LYS A 70 -18.77 -4.72 -7.17
N GLY A 71 -18.11 -4.63 -8.34
CA GLY A 71 -18.68 -4.12 -9.57
C GLY A 71 -18.89 -2.60 -9.58
N THR A 72 -18.21 -1.86 -8.69
CA THR A 72 -18.26 -0.40 -8.65
C THR A 72 -17.42 0.25 -9.75
N ILE A 73 -16.38 -0.44 -10.21
CA ILE A 73 -15.58 -0.04 -11.37
C ILE A 73 -15.38 -1.21 -12.34
N SER A 74 -15.04 -0.91 -13.59
CA SER A 74 -14.62 -1.91 -14.59
C SER A 74 -13.09 -2.05 -14.65
N GLU A 75 -12.59 -3.13 -15.25
CA GLU A 75 -11.14 -3.34 -15.45
C GLU A 75 -10.53 -2.20 -16.29
N ASN A 76 -11.28 -1.65 -17.25
CA ASN A 76 -10.85 -0.50 -18.06
C ASN A 76 -10.69 0.78 -17.23
N VAL A 77 -11.63 1.02 -16.30
CA VAL A 77 -11.55 2.17 -15.38
C VAL A 77 -10.35 2.00 -14.45
N PHE A 78 -10.16 0.81 -13.88
CA PHE A 78 -8.99 0.50 -13.05
C PHE A 78 -7.68 0.74 -13.82
N ALA A 79 -7.57 0.24 -15.06
CA ALA A 79 -6.39 0.45 -15.90
C ALA A 79 -6.15 1.94 -16.20
N ALA A 80 -7.21 2.72 -16.41
CA ALA A 80 -7.09 4.17 -16.63
C ALA A 80 -6.64 4.92 -15.37
N VAL A 81 -7.13 4.54 -14.18
CA VAL A 81 -6.66 5.08 -12.89
C VAL A 81 -5.20 4.73 -12.65
N ARG A 82 -4.81 3.47 -12.90
CA ARG A 82 -3.41 3.02 -12.81
C ARG A 82 -2.50 3.80 -13.75
N SER A 83 -2.92 4.01 -15.01
CA SER A 83 -2.16 4.82 -15.97
C SER A 83 -2.04 6.27 -15.53
N LYS A 84 -3.10 6.85 -14.94
CA LYS A 84 -3.07 8.19 -14.36
C LYS A 84 -2.07 8.27 -13.21
N MET A 85 -2.07 7.32 -12.28
CA MET A 85 -1.09 7.24 -11.18
C MET A 85 0.35 7.25 -11.71
N ALA A 86 0.67 6.35 -12.64
CA ALA A 86 2.01 6.27 -13.22
C ALA A 86 2.44 7.59 -13.88
N LYS A 87 1.53 8.26 -14.60
CA LYS A 87 1.80 9.56 -15.22
C LYS A 87 2.03 10.67 -14.19
N GLU A 88 1.27 10.68 -13.09
CA GLU A 88 1.46 11.67 -12.03
C GLU A 88 2.79 11.46 -11.30
N LEU A 89 3.16 10.21 -10.97
CA LEU A 89 4.47 9.88 -10.37
C LEU A 89 5.64 10.26 -11.29
N ALA A 90 5.51 10.01 -12.58
CA ALA A 90 6.53 10.35 -13.57
C ALA A 90 6.83 11.85 -13.64
N LYS A 91 5.88 12.74 -13.28
CA LYS A 91 6.14 14.19 -13.19
C LYS A 91 7.17 14.54 -12.13
N SER A 92 7.30 13.72 -11.10
CA SER A 92 8.34 13.83 -10.06
C SER A 92 9.61 13.04 -10.41
N GLY A 93 9.68 12.45 -11.60
CA GLY A 93 10.83 11.65 -12.05
C GLY A 93 10.96 10.29 -11.37
N VAL A 94 9.88 9.77 -10.78
CA VAL A 94 9.87 8.48 -10.09
C VAL A 94 8.93 7.47 -10.75
N SER A 95 9.24 6.20 -10.55
CA SER A 95 8.43 5.04 -10.94
C SER A 95 8.50 3.99 -9.85
N LEU A 96 7.49 3.13 -9.73
CA LEU A 96 7.50 2.03 -8.77
C LEU A 96 8.28 0.84 -9.35
N ASP A 97 8.99 0.10 -8.49
CA ASP A 97 9.70 -1.13 -8.84
C ASP A 97 8.72 -2.29 -9.12
N GLY A 98 7.54 -2.27 -8.49
CA GLY A 98 6.48 -3.25 -8.67
C GLY A 98 5.12 -2.76 -8.22
N GLU A 99 4.07 -3.35 -8.79
CA GLU A 99 2.68 -3.09 -8.42
C GLU A 99 1.92 -4.40 -8.28
N TYR A 100 1.40 -4.67 -7.09
CA TYR A 100 0.63 -5.86 -6.77
C TYR A 100 -0.75 -5.46 -6.26
N TYR A 101 -1.78 -6.09 -6.82
CA TYR A 101 -3.17 -5.76 -6.53
C TYR A 101 -3.98 -7.00 -6.18
N CYS A 102 -4.81 -6.89 -5.15
CA CYS A 102 -5.84 -7.88 -4.88
C CYS A 102 -7.20 -7.35 -5.34
N PHE A 103 -7.76 -7.93 -6.40
CA PHE A 103 -9.09 -7.58 -6.90
C PHE A 103 -10.24 -8.31 -6.21
N HIS A 104 -9.94 -9.26 -5.33
CA HIS A 104 -10.91 -10.19 -4.78
C HIS A 104 -11.69 -9.63 -3.58
N HIS A 105 -12.93 -10.11 -3.45
CA HIS A 105 -13.76 -9.93 -2.26
C HIS A 105 -14.66 -11.16 -2.07
N PRO A 106 -14.77 -11.75 -0.86
CA PRO A 106 -15.57 -12.97 -0.64
C PRO A 106 -17.06 -12.76 -0.96
N GLU A 107 -17.57 -11.55 -0.73
CA GLU A 107 -18.95 -11.14 -1.04
C GLU A 107 -19.06 -10.30 -2.33
N GLY A 108 -18.12 -10.50 -3.27
CA GLY A 108 -18.14 -9.80 -4.55
C GLY A 108 -19.36 -10.15 -5.41
N LYS A 109 -19.83 -9.17 -6.21
CA LYS A 109 -20.89 -9.36 -7.22
C LYS A 109 -20.34 -9.97 -8.51
N ILE A 110 -19.09 -9.68 -8.86
CA ILE A 110 -18.45 -10.16 -10.08
C ILE A 110 -17.79 -11.51 -9.82
N LYS A 111 -18.40 -12.61 -10.29
CA LYS A 111 -17.96 -13.99 -10.06
C LYS A 111 -16.46 -14.24 -10.28
N LYS A 112 -15.87 -13.62 -11.30
CA LYS A 112 -14.42 -13.70 -11.60
C LYS A 112 -13.54 -13.30 -10.41
N PHE A 113 -14.00 -12.38 -9.58
CA PHE A 113 -13.27 -11.84 -8.44
C PHE A 113 -13.87 -12.22 -7.08
N THR A 114 -14.93 -13.04 -7.06
CA THR A 114 -15.60 -13.48 -5.83
C THR A 114 -14.96 -14.74 -5.30
N THR A 115 -13.97 -14.60 -4.42
CA THR A 115 -13.27 -15.74 -3.82
C THR A 115 -12.58 -15.34 -2.51
N ASN A 116 -12.31 -16.34 -1.67
CA ASN A 116 -11.37 -16.20 -0.56
C ASN A 116 -9.97 -16.44 -1.11
N CYS A 117 -9.15 -15.38 -1.19
CA CYS A 117 -7.81 -15.43 -1.74
C CYS A 117 -6.74 -15.27 -0.65
N GLU A 118 -5.48 -15.58 -0.97
CA GLU A 118 -4.34 -15.33 -0.10
C GLU A 118 -3.70 -13.95 -0.27
N CYS A 119 -4.08 -13.22 -1.33
CA CYS A 119 -3.49 -11.92 -1.65
C CYS A 119 -4.18 -10.73 -0.95
N ARG A 120 -5.43 -10.85 -0.50
CA ARG A 120 -6.17 -9.75 0.14
C ARG A 120 -5.61 -9.45 1.53
N LYS A 121 -5.07 -8.25 1.75
CA LYS A 121 -4.68 -7.77 3.09
C LYS A 121 -5.91 -7.87 4.02
N PRO A 122 -5.81 -8.46 5.23
CA PRO A 122 -4.60 -8.62 6.06
C PRO A 122 -3.70 -9.82 5.76
N LYS A 123 -4.01 -10.66 4.76
CA LYS A 123 -3.10 -11.75 4.39
C LYS A 123 -1.85 -11.20 3.69
N PRO A 124 -0.68 -11.83 3.88
CA PRO A 124 0.59 -11.30 3.38
C PRO A 124 0.88 -11.64 1.90
N GLY A 125 -0.05 -12.30 1.19
CA GLY A 125 0.25 -12.92 -0.12
C GLY A 125 0.85 -11.99 -1.17
N MET A 126 0.41 -10.72 -1.25
CA MET A 126 1.03 -9.75 -2.19
C MET A 126 2.48 -9.42 -1.82
N LEU A 127 2.79 -9.30 -0.53
CA LEU A 127 4.15 -8.99 -0.05
C LEU A 127 5.07 -10.20 -0.27
N LEU A 128 4.59 -11.41 0.02
CA LEU A 128 5.33 -12.64 -0.20
C LEU A 128 5.61 -12.88 -1.69
N GLN A 129 4.62 -12.64 -2.56
CA GLN A 129 4.79 -12.74 -4.00
C GLN A 129 5.87 -11.77 -4.50
N ALA A 130 5.82 -10.50 -4.09
CA ALA A 130 6.82 -9.51 -4.45
C ALA A 130 8.22 -9.88 -3.94
N ALA A 131 8.30 -10.44 -2.72
CA ALA A 131 9.57 -10.88 -2.14
C ALA A 131 10.20 -12.03 -2.91
N GLU A 132 9.40 -12.99 -3.36
CA GLU A 132 9.87 -14.09 -4.20
C GLU A 132 10.36 -13.59 -5.56
N GLU A 133 9.51 -12.84 -6.28
CA GLU A 133 9.80 -12.35 -7.64
C GLU A 133 11.02 -11.42 -7.70
N MET A 134 11.24 -10.61 -6.66
CA MET A 134 12.34 -9.64 -6.61
C MET A 134 13.48 -10.03 -5.67
N SER A 135 13.43 -11.24 -5.08
CA SER A 135 14.41 -11.72 -4.11
C SER A 135 14.65 -10.75 -2.95
N LEU A 136 13.56 -10.25 -2.35
CA LEU A 136 13.61 -9.26 -1.27
C LEU A 136 13.90 -9.89 0.09
N ASP A 137 14.62 -9.16 0.93
CA ASP A 137 14.75 -9.50 2.35
C ASP A 137 13.64 -8.80 3.16
N LEU A 138 12.58 -9.53 3.47
CA LEU A 138 11.43 -9.00 4.21
C LEU A 138 11.80 -8.50 5.62
N SER A 139 12.85 -9.05 6.25
CA SER A 139 13.32 -8.58 7.56
C SER A 139 13.95 -7.19 7.51
N ARG A 140 14.37 -6.76 6.31
CA ARG A 140 14.88 -5.42 6.00
C ARG A 140 13.87 -4.58 5.22
N ALA A 141 12.62 -5.02 5.13
CA ALA A 141 11.55 -4.33 4.42
C ALA A 141 10.57 -3.64 5.38
N TRP A 142 9.86 -2.65 4.84
CA TRP A 142 8.81 -1.91 5.53
C TRP A 142 7.47 -2.05 4.81
N MET A 143 6.38 -2.20 5.55
CA MET A 143 5.01 -2.01 5.06
C MET A 143 4.44 -0.70 5.61
N VAL A 144 4.10 0.21 4.72
CA VAL A 144 3.49 1.51 5.03
C VAL A 144 2.06 1.53 4.52
N GLY A 145 1.11 1.70 5.43
CA GLY A 145 -0.33 1.71 5.14
C GLY A 145 -1.08 2.68 6.02
N ASP A 146 -2.34 2.98 5.71
CA ASP A 146 -3.23 3.82 6.51
C ASP A 146 -4.26 2.98 7.30
N ASN A 147 -4.32 1.67 7.08
CA ASN A 147 -5.28 0.76 7.71
C ASN A 147 -4.60 -0.37 8.50
N LEU A 148 -5.31 -0.90 9.51
CA LEU A 148 -4.82 -2.04 10.31
C LEU A 148 -4.58 -3.31 9.47
N SER A 149 -5.30 -3.47 8.35
CA SER A 149 -5.06 -4.58 7.42
C SER A 149 -3.65 -4.55 6.83
N ASP A 150 -3.09 -3.37 6.61
CA ASP A 150 -1.72 -3.22 6.10
C ASP A 150 -0.71 -3.66 7.13
N ILE A 151 -0.91 -3.22 8.38
CA ILE A 151 -0.04 -3.56 9.50
C ILE A 151 -0.06 -5.08 9.74
N LYS A 152 -1.24 -5.70 9.74
CA LYS A 152 -1.38 -7.16 9.88
C LYS A 152 -0.71 -7.92 8.75
N ALA A 153 -0.85 -7.45 7.50
CA ALA A 153 -0.19 -8.07 6.35
C ALA A 153 1.33 -7.94 6.45
N GLY A 154 1.85 -6.75 6.80
CA GLY A 154 3.27 -6.50 7.00
C GLY A 154 3.87 -7.37 8.11
N LYS A 155 3.23 -7.43 9.28
CA LYS A 155 3.65 -8.29 10.39
C LYS A 155 3.67 -9.76 9.98
N SER A 156 2.61 -10.23 9.34
CA SER A 156 2.49 -11.64 8.90
C SER A 156 3.54 -12.00 7.84
N ALA A 157 3.99 -11.03 7.05
CA ALA A 157 5.08 -11.18 6.09
C ALA A 157 6.49 -11.08 6.73
N GLY A 158 6.60 -10.61 7.98
CA GLY A 158 7.88 -10.39 8.66
C GLY A 158 8.55 -9.05 8.35
N THR A 159 7.81 -8.07 7.82
CA THR A 159 8.28 -6.69 7.62
C THR A 159 8.11 -5.86 8.88
N LYS A 160 8.90 -4.79 9.01
CA LYS A 160 8.57 -3.68 9.92
C LYS A 160 7.38 -2.90 9.36
N THR A 161 6.61 -2.23 10.20
CA THR A 161 5.30 -1.66 9.84
C THR A 161 5.14 -0.22 10.31
N ILE A 162 4.62 0.63 9.42
CA ILE A 162 4.31 2.03 9.71
C ILE A 162 2.85 2.29 9.38
N LEU A 163 2.09 2.79 10.36
CA LEU A 163 0.74 3.26 10.15
C LEU A 163 0.74 4.78 9.89
N LEU A 164 0.17 5.19 8.76
CA LEU A 164 -0.06 6.59 8.46
C LEU A 164 -1.32 7.07 9.15
N GLY A 165 -1.21 8.22 9.83
CA GLY A 165 -2.32 8.86 10.50
C GLY A 165 -1.89 9.54 11.79
N ARG A 166 -2.88 10.00 12.56
CA ARG A 166 -2.65 10.56 13.89
C ARG A 166 -3.20 9.59 14.91
N MET A 167 -2.38 9.24 15.91
CA MET A 167 -2.78 8.36 16.99
C MET A 167 -3.99 8.95 17.72
N LYS A 168 -5.16 8.30 17.59
CA LYS A 168 -6.33 8.57 18.43
C LYS A 168 -6.32 7.55 19.56
N CYS A 169 -6.49 7.99 20.82
CA CYS A 169 -6.42 7.12 22.00
C CYS A 169 -7.34 5.87 21.93
N GLU A 170 -8.44 5.92 21.18
CA GLU A 170 -9.37 4.80 21.01
C GLU A 170 -8.80 3.64 20.17
N LEU A 171 -7.87 3.91 19.25
CA LEU A 171 -7.23 2.88 18.43
C LEU A 171 -6.27 1.99 19.24
N CYS A 172 -5.72 2.50 20.35
CA CYS A 172 -4.74 1.75 21.15
C CYS A 172 -5.31 0.42 21.67
N ARG A 173 -6.58 0.38 22.11
CA ARG A 173 -7.21 -0.86 22.61
C ARG A 173 -7.42 -1.88 21.50
N LEU A 174 -7.96 -1.47 20.36
CA LEU A 174 -8.18 -2.35 19.20
C LEU A 174 -6.86 -2.95 18.70
N MET A 175 -5.78 -2.16 18.73
CA MET A 175 -4.46 -2.60 18.26
C MET A 175 -3.81 -3.61 19.20
N ASP A 176 -4.03 -3.49 20.51
CA ASP A 176 -3.55 -4.44 21.50
C ASP A 176 -4.39 -5.73 21.49
N GLU A 177 -5.71 -5.63 21.27
CA GLU A 177 -6.63 -6.79 21.19
C GLU A 177 -6.42 -7.64 19.92
N GLU A 178 -6.05 -7.01 18.80
CA GLU A 178 -5.88 -7.69 17.51
C GLU A 178 -4.42 -7.96 17.11
N ASP A 179 -3.46 -7.78 18.04
CA ASP A 179 -2.01 -7.86 17.81
C ASP A 179 -1.54 -7.06 16.56
N SER A 180 -2.14 -5.89 16.34
CA SER A 180 -1.93 -5.07 15.15
C SER A 180 -1.24 -3.74 15.45
N ARG A 181 -0.49 -3.67 16.55
CA ARG A 181 0.32 -2.51 16.90
C ARG A 181 1.52 -2.36 15.94
N PRO A 182 1.62 -1.26 15.15
CA PRO A 182 2.73 -1.05 14.23
C PRO A 182 4.00 -0.68 14.99
N ASP A 183 5.14 -0.78 14.30
CA ASP A 183 6.43 -0.36 14.85
C ASP A 183 6.48 1.16 15.07
N THR A 184 5.78 1.93 14.22
CA THR A 184 5.61 3.38 14.41
C THR A 184 4.32 3.91 13.78
N ILE A 185 3.90 5.10 14.21
CA ILE A 185 2.76 5.85 13.66
C ILE A 185 3.25 7.25 13.31
N VAL A 186 3.02 7.67 12.07
CA VAL A 186 3.48 8.97 11.55
C VAL A 186 2.37 9.62 10.72
N PRO A 187 2.33 10.96 10.62
CA PRO A 187 1.17 11.63 10.04
C PRO A 187 1.02 11.47 8.52
N ASN A 188 2.10 11.18 7.78
CA ASN A 188 2.12 11.12 6.32
C ASN A 188 3.33 10.35 5.79
N LEU A 189 3.38 10.16 4.46
CA LEU A 189 4.42 9.35 3.82
C LEU A 189 5.82 9.97 3.93
N ILE A 190 5.99 11.29 3.84
CA ILE A 190 7.33 11.91 3.92
C ILE A 190 7.95 11.72 5.31
N GLU A 191 7.15 11.78 6.38
CA GLU A 191 7.60 11.46 7.75
C GLU A 191 7.93 9.97 7.92
N ALA A 192 7.15 9.07 7.28
CA ALA A 192 7.49 7.65 7.24
C ALA A 192 8.85 7.42 6.58
N VAL A 193 9.11 8.10 5.45
CA VAL A 193 10.40 7.99 4.75
C VAL A 193 11.53 8.54 5.59
N ARG A 194 11.37 9.68 6.28
CA ARG A 194 12.37 10.19 7.23
C ARG A 194 12.71 9.14 8.29
N PHE A 195 11.70 8.56 8.93
CA PHE A 195 11.89 7.50 9.92
C PHE A 195 12.65 6.29 9.35
N ILE A 196 12.29 5.83 8.15
CA ILE A 196 12.92 4.68 7.48
C ILE A 196 14.39 4.97 7.15
N THR A 197 14.71 6.19 6.70
CA THR A 197 16.08 6.57 6.35
C THR A 197 16.95 6.77 7.58
N ASP A 198 16.41 7.40 8.63
CA ASP A 198 17.17 7.73 9.83
C ASP A 198 17.41 6.49 10.72
N ALA A 199 16.58 5.45 10.61
CA ALA A 199 16.78 4.16 11.29
C ALA A 199 17.76 3.21 10.57
N GLY A 200 18.23 3.59 9.38
CA GLY A 200 19.14 2.79 8.53
C GLY A 200 20.61 3.20 8.61
N ASP A 201 20.93 4.29 9.29
CA ASP A 201 22.27 4.78 9.62
C ASP A 201 22.66 4.39 11.06
#